data_AF-A0A923DDP8-F1
#
_entry.id   AF-A0A923DDP8-F1
#
_cell.length_a   1.000
_cell.length_b   1.000
_cell.length_c   1.000
_cell.angle_alpha   90.00
_cell.angle_beta   90.00
_cell.angle_gamma   90.00
#
_symmetry.space_group_name_H-M   'P 1'
#
loop_
_entity.id
_entity.type
_entity.pdbx_description
1 polymer ?
#
loop_
_entity_poly.entity_id
_entity_poly.type
_entity_poly.pdbx_seq_one_letter_code
_entity_poly.pdbx_strand_id
1 'polypeptide(L)'
;MWTRSNADDLNIGPNTSLPVTVASISLPYFPKIYSGFGIEHMNINLVSLKLTGLNTGDEIGVFDGIYCVGSMVITENHMLDNSISIPTSANDSLGTAQNGYIQGHKITLKVYRTGKVYLL
;
A
#
# COMPACT_ATOMS: atom_id res chain seq x y z
N MET A 1 17.70 -26.90 -54.45
CA MET A 1 17.92 -25.67 -55.22
C MET A 1 16.70 -24.79 -55.02
N TRP A 2 16.86 -23.68 -54.26
CA TRP A 2 16.00 -22.47 -54.15
C TRP A 2 14.54 -22.60 -53.65
N THR A 3 13.94 -21.75 -52.79
CA THR A 3 14.33 -20.56 -51.98
C THR A 3 13.19 -20.22 -50.97
N ARG A 4 13.49 -19.46 -49.90
CA ARG A 4 12.53 -18.86 -48.95
C ARG A 4 11.94 -17.54 -49.47
N SER A 5 10.70 -17.20 -49.06
CA SER A 5 10.23 -15.86 -48.60
C SER A 5 8.68 -15.87 -48.50
N ASN A 6 8.05 -15.71 -47.32
CA ASN A 6 7.61 -14.47 -46.65
C ASN A 6 6.45 -13.70 -47.34
N ALA A 7 5.42 -13.46 -46.52
CA ALA A 7 4.59 -12.24 -46.38
C ALA A 7 3.18 -12.17 -47.05
N ASP A 8 2.22 -11.75 -46.20
CA ASP A 8 1.00 -10.95 -46.47
C ASP A 8 -0.23 -11.70 -47.06
N ASP A 9 -1.50 -11.53 -46.67
CA ASP A 9 -2.17 -10.58 -45.77
C ASP A 9 -3.61 -11.11 -45.51
N LEU A 10 -4.08 -11.18 -44.27
CA LEU A 10 -5.52 -11.14 -43.97
C LEU A 10 -5.73 -10.22 -42.76
N ASN A 11 -5.71 -8.94 -43.11
CA ASN A 11 -6.14 -7.79 -42.34
C ASN A 11 -7.54 -8.00 -41.71
N ILE A 12 -7.60 -8.09 -40.37
CA ILE A 12 -8.81 -7.83 -39.59
C ILE A 12 -8.52 -6.71 -38.58
N GLY A 13 -8.60 -5.46 -39.07
CA GLY A 13 -8.95 -4.25 -38.31
C GLY A 13 -7.97 -3.77 -37.22
N PRO A 14 -7.98 -2.47 -36.87
CA PRO A 14 -7.18 -1.98 -35.76
C PRO A 14 -7.88 -2.38 -34.46
N ASN A 15 -7.54 -3.55 -33.91
CA ASN A 15 -7.67 -3.72 -32.46
C ASN A 15 -6.57 -2.84 -31.85
N THR A 16 -6.89 -1.57 -31.61
CA THR A 16 -6.07 -0.71 -30.76
C THR A 16 -6.06 -1.33 -29.36
N SER A 17 -5.19 -2.31 -29.15
CA SER A 17 -4.74 -2.71 -27.84
C SER A 17 -3.99 -1.49 -27.32
N LEU A 18 -4.71 -0.62 -26.61
CA LEU A 18 -4.07 0.24 -25.64
C LEU A 18 -3.09 -0.66 -24.88
N PRO A 19 -1.81 -0.28 -24.73
CA PRO A 19 -0.94 -1.01 -23.84
C PRO A 19 -1.65 -0.99 -22.49
N VAL A 20 -2.16 -2.15 -22.05
CA VAL A 20 -2.60 -2.31 -20.67
C VAL A 20 -1.30 -2.20 -19.90
N THR A 21 -0.98 -0.99 -19.45
CA THR A 21 0.12 -0.74 -18.56
C THR A 21 -0.28 -1.46 -17.27
N VAL A 22 0.17 -2.71 -17.13
CA VAL A 22 0.07 -3.43 -15.87
C VAL A 22 0.97 -2.63 -14.93
N ALA A 23 0.35 -1.69 -14.19
CA ALA A 23 1.03 -0.91 -13.19
C ALA A 23 1.66 -1.92 -12.22
N SER A 24 2.97 -2.04 -12.27
CA SER A 24 3.71 -2.86 -11.31
C SER A 24 3.49 -2.24 -9.94
N ILE A 25 2.67 -2.90 -9.11
CA ILE A 25 2.37 -2.44 -7.77
C ILE A 25 3.67 -2.57 -6.95
N SER A 26 4.23 -1.44 -6.53
CA SER A 26 5.34 -1.40 -5.58
C SER A 26 4.76 -1.59 -4.18
N LEU A 27 5.11 -2.70 -3.52
CA LEU A 27 4.78 -2.94 -2.12
C LEU A 27 6.02 -2.70 -1.24
N PRO A 28 5.85 -2.05 -0.08
CA PRO A 28 4.62 -1.41 0.40
C PRO A 28 4.25 -0.17 -0.44
N TYR A 29 2.96 0.02 -0.73
CA TYR A 29 2.44 1.19 -1.41
C TYR A 29 2.49 2.44 -0.52
N PHE A 30 2.40 2.27 0.80
CA PHE A 30 2.62 3.33 1.78
C PHE A 30 3.99 3.17 2.45
N PRO A 31 5.08 3.67 1.83
CA PRO A 31 6.40 3.63 2.44
C PRO A 31 6.42 4.48 3.70
N LYS A 32 6.92 3.91 4.79
CA LYS A 32 7.08 4.61 6.06
C LYS A 32 8.12 5.72 5.92
N ILE A 33 7.93 6.82 6.66
CA ILE A 33 8.85 7.97 6.68
C ILE A 33 10.18 7.67 7.39
N TYR A 34 10.27 6.53 8.08
CA TYR A 34 11.45 6.07 8.80
C TYR A 34 11.87 4.66 8.36
N SER A 35 13.14 4.35 8.60
CA SER A 35 13.73 3.03 8.39
C SER A 35 14.07 2.35 9.72
N GLY A 36 14.33 1.04 9.67
CA GLY A 36 14.64 0.25 10.86
C GLY A 36 13.43 0.01 11.77
N PHE A 37 13.70 -0.16 13.07
CA PHE A 37 12.68 -0.53 14.04
C PHE A 37 11.80 0.64 14.49
N GLY A 38 12.26 1.88 14.35
CA GLY A 38 11.57 3.04 14.94
C GLY A 38 11.76 3.12 16.46
N ILE A 39 11.22 4.17 17.07
CA ILE A 39 11.34 4.50 18.49
C ILE A 39 9.96 4.78 19.10
N GLU A 40 9.87 4.64 20.43
CA GLU A 40 8.68 4.96 21.24
C GLU A 40 7.36 4.56 20.55
N HIS A 41 7.16 3.25 20.39
CA HIS A 41 6.13 2.76 19.50
C HIS A 41 4.73 3.00 20.07
N MET A 42 3.80 3.38 19.19
CA MET A 42 2.36 3.30 19.44
C MET A 42 1.76 2.31 18.45
N ASN A 43 0.80 1.51 18.89
CA ASN A 43 0.06 0.61 18.01
C ASN A 43 -1.33 1.17 17.70
N ILE A 44 -1.67 1.25 16.42
CA ILE A 44 -3.06 1.48 15.98
C ILE A 44 -3.72 0.13 15.80
N ASN A 45 -4.72 -0.15 16.62
CA ASN A 45 -5.48 -1.40 16.58
C ASN A 45 -6.78 -1.19 15.80
N LEU A 46 -6.96 -1.93 14.71
CA LEU A 46 -8.26 -2.09 14.08
C LEU A 46 -8.86 -3.41 14.53
N VAL A 47 -10.06 -3.34 15.07
CA VAL A 47 -10.81 -4.48 15.60
C VAL A 47 -12.07 -4.70 14.80
N SER A 48 -12.65 -5.90 14.91
CA SER A 48 -13.86 -6.27 14.16
C SER A 48 -13.69 -6.18 12.64
N LEU A 49 -12.52 -6.57 12.12
CA LEU A 49 -12.18 -6.49 10.70
C LEU A 49 -13.24 -7.10 9.79
N LYS A 50 -13.88 -8.20 10.21
CA LYS A 50 -14.95 -8.88 9.48
C LYS A 50 -16.18 -7.99 9.19
N LEU A 51 -16.33 -6.86 9.90
CA LEU A 51 -17.43 -5.90 9.72
C LEU A 51 -17.01 -4.66 8.89
N THR A 52 -15.73 -4.51 8.56
CA THR A 52 -15.18 -3.27 7.96
C THR A 52 -15.19 -3.27 6.44
N GLY A 53 -15.38 -4.43 5.80
CA GLY A 53 -15.20 -4.60 4.36
C GLY A 53 -13.74 -4.59 3.90
N LEU A 54 -12.78 -4.59 4.85
CA LEU A 54 -11.36 -4.84 4.60
C LEU A 54 -11.12 -6.33 4.32
N ASN A 55 -10.16 -6.62 3.47
CA ASN A 55 -9.84 -7.97 2.99
C ASN A 55 -8.34 -8.25 3.11
N THR A 56 -7.98 -9.53 3.16
CA THR A 56 -6.59 -9.98 2.99
C THR A 56 -5.98 -9.36 1.73
N GLY A 57 -4.75 -8.85 1.86
CA GLY A 57 -4.02 -8.17 0.80
C GLY A 57 -4.23 -6.65 0.74
N ASP A 58 -5.21 -6.10 1.47
CA ASP A 58 -5.29 -4.65 1.65
C ASP A 58 -4.10 -4.15 2.46
N GLU A 59 -3.51 -3.04 2.04
CA GLU A 59 -2.50 -2.35 2.83
C GLU A 59 -3.13 -1.16 3.55
N ILE A 60 -2.95 -1.11 4.87
CA ILE A 60 -3.37 0.00 5.71
C ILE A 60 -2.15 0.87 6.00
N GLY A 61 -2.24 2.16 5.70
CA GLY A 61 -1.27 3.16 6.08
C GLY A 61 -1.81 4.05 7.20
N VAL A 62 -0.96 4.33 8.19
CA VAL A 62 -1.20 5.25 9.30
C VAL A 62 -0.46 6.54 9.04
N PHE A 63 -1.17 7.66 9.06
CA PHE A 63 -0.64 8.95 8.65
C PHE A 63 -0.74 10.01 9.74
N ASP A 64 0.37 10.69 9.98
CA ASP A 64 0.43 12.00 10.63
C ASP A 64 0.60 13.05 9.53
N GLY A 65 -0.48 13.76 9.21
CA GLY A 65 -0.54 14.64 8.04
C GLY A 65 -0.32 13.88 6.72
N ILE A 66 0.80 14.15 6.05
CA ILE A 66 1.19 13.48 4.79
C ILE A 66 2.15 12.31 5.02
N TYR A 67 2.71 12.17 6.22
CA TYR A 67 3.77 11.21 6.51
C TYR A 67 3.17 9.88 6.94
N CYS A 68 3.54 8.79 6.24
CA CYS A 68 3.21 7.44 6.67
C CYS A 68 4.11 7.07 7.86
N VAL A 69 3.53 6.97 9.04
CA VAL A 69 4.21 6.68 10.31
C VAL A 69 4.06 5.22 10.75
N GLY A 70 3.36 4.43 9.95
CA GLY A 70 3.22 2.98 10.09
C GLY A 70 2.39 2.42 8.95
N SER A 71 2.66 1.20 8.53
CA SER A 71 1.86 0.51 7.52
C SER A 71 1.89 -0.99 7.72
N MET A 72 0.80 -1.66 7.34
CA MET A 72 0.72 -3.12 7.38
C MET A 72 -0.26 -3.67 6.36
N VAL A 73 0.09 -4.83 5.79
CA VAL A 73 -0.79 -5.60 4.91
C VAL A 73 -1.64 -6.56 5.74
N ILE A 74 -2.94 -6.60 5.47
CA ILE A 74 -3.87 -7.54 6.10
C ILE A 74 -3.55 -8.96 5.62
N THR A 75 -3.33 -9.87 6.55
CA THR A 75 -3.05 -11.29 6.30
C THR A 75 -4.28 -12.12 6.69
N GLU A 76 -4.28 -13.40 6.30
CA GLU A 76 -5.32 -14.34 6.73
C GLU A 76 -5.40 -14.46 8.25
N ASN A 77 -4.26 -14.44 8.95
CA ASN A 77 -4.23 -14.48 10.42
C ASN A 77 -4.95 -13.28 11.04
N HIS A 78 -4.74 -12.07 10.52
CA HIS A 78 -5.47 -10.89 10.99
C HIS A 78 -6.99 -11.04 10.80
N MET A 79 -7.42 -11.65 9.69
CA MET A 79 -8.83 -11.93 9.44
C MET A 79 -9.38 -13.01 10.39
N LEU A 80 -8.60 -14.05 10.71
CA LEU A 80 -8.97 -15.08 11.70
C LEU A 80 -9.14 -14.47 13.09
N ASP A 81 -8.13 -13.73 13.54
CA ASP A 81 -8.06 -13.01 14.82
C ASP A 81 -9.05 -11.83 14.88
N ASN A 82 -9.66 -11.49 13.74
CA ASN A 82 -10.62 -10.39 13.58
C ASN A 82 -10.05 -9.02 14.04
N SER A 83 -8.73 -8.87 13.98
CA SER A 83 -8.02 -7.68 14.44
C SER A 83 -6.63 -7.57 13.80
N ILE A 84 -6.09 -6.35 13.81
CA ILE A 84 -4.75 -6.04 13.33
C ILE A 84 -4.14 -4.92 14.18
N SER A 85 -2.88 -5.07 14.58
CA SER A 85 -2.13 -4.10 15.37
C SER A 85 -1.01 -3.51 14.51
N ILE A 86 -1.14 -2.25 14.09
CA ILE A 86 -0.19 -1.59 13.20
C ILE A 86 0.81 -0.78 14.05
N PRO A 87 2.09 -1.18 14.10
CA PRO A 87 3.09 -0.42 14.84
C PRO A 87 3.41 0.89 14.12
N THR A 88 3.56 1.95 14.90
CA THR A 88 3.95 3.28 14.46
C THR A 88 5.11 3.81 15.30
N SER A 89 5.99 4.59 14.70
CA SER A 89 7.17 5.16 15.37
C SER A 89 7.00 6.64 15.66
N ALA A 90 7.44 7.10 16.84
CA ALA A 90 7.50 8.50 17.19
C ALA A 90 8.60 9.23 16.39
N ASN A 91 8.44 10.55 16.27
CA ASN A 91 9.49 11.45 15.79
C ASN A 91 10.61 11.59 16.83
N ASP A 92 11.86 11.35 16.47
CA ASP A 92 12.99 11.35 17.41
C ASP A 92 13.46 12.74 17.85
N SER A 93 12.97 13.79 17.18
CA SER A 93 13.30 15.18 17.47
C SER A 93 14.80 15.51 17.43
N LEU A 94 15.62 14.65 16.80
CA LEU A 94 17.06 14.88 16.63
C LEU A 94 17.37 15.74 15.39
N GLY A 95 16.45 15.76 14.43
CA GLY A 95 16.54 16.53 13.19
C GLY A 95 15.42 17.56 13.02
N THR A 96 15.49 18.33 11.93
CA THR A 96 14.43 19.27 11.53
C THR A 96 13.34 18.63 10.67
N ALA A 97 13.62 17.47 10.09
CA ALA A 97 12.66 16.71 9.29
C ALA A 97 11.90 15.72 10.16
N GLN A 98 10.58 15.65 9.95
CA GLN A 98 9.73 14.68 10.64
C GLN A 98 10.10 13.25 10.22
N ASN A 99 10.35 12.38 11.19
CA ASN A 99 10.69 10.96 10.99
C ASN A 99 9.81 10.00 11.80
N GLY A 100 8.63 10.46 12.22
CA GLY A 100 7.65 9.65 12.92
C GLY A 100 6.41 10.47 13.28
N TYR A 101 5.51 9.91 14.08
CA TYR A 101 4.35 10.65 14.57
C TYR A 101 4.75 11.68 15.63
N ILE A 102 4.00 12.76 15.74
CA ILE A 102 4.17 13.79 16.77
C ILE A 102 2.99 13.69 17.75
N GLN A 103 3.30 13.70 19.05
CA GLN A 103 2.28 13.60 20.09
C GLN A 103 1.26 14.74 19.98
N GLY A 104 -0.02 14.40 20.06
CA GLY A 104 -1.13 15.36 19.96
C GLY A 104 -1.59 15.67 18.54
N HIS A 105 -0.85 15.21 17.52
CA HIS A 105 -1.31 15.32 16.14
C HIS A 105 -2.47 14.37 15.85
N LYS A 106 -3.33 14.77 14.91
CA LYS A 106 -4.43 13.93 14.42
C LYS A 106 -3.88 12.85 13.48
N ILE A 107 -4.16 11.59 13.82
CA ILE A 107 -3.86 10.45 12.96
C ILE A 107 -5.01 10.19 11.98
N THR A 108 -4.66 9.82 10.75
CA THR A 108 -5.60 9.38 9.72
C THR A 108 -5.18 8.03 9.15
N LEU A 109 -6.15 7.27 8.64
CA LEU A 109 -5.91 5.95 8.07
C LEU A 109 -6.30 5.93 6.60
N LYS A 110 -5.49 5.29 5.78
CA LYS A 110 -5.78 5.04 4.37
C LYS A 110 -5.63 3.57 4.05
N VAL A 111 -6.42 3.08 3.10
CA VAL A 111 -6.32 1.73 2.56
C VAL A 111 -5.91 1.80 1.11
N TYR A 112 -4.95 0.98 0.72
CA TYR A 112 -4.64 0.71 -0.67
C TYR A 112 -5.16 -0.68 -1.05
N ARG A 113 -5.93 -0.73 -2.15
CA ARG A 113 -6.46 -1.97 -2.73
C ARG A 113 -6.42 -1.87 -4.25
N THR A 114 -5.60 -2.72 -4.87
CA THR A 114 -5.56 -2.93 -6.34
C THR A 114 -5.55 -1.63 -7.15
N GLY A 115 -4.62 -0.73 -6.83
CA GLY A 115 -4.46 0.55 -7.56
C GLY A 115 -5.34 1.70 -7.07
N LYS A 116 -6.20 1.49 -6.06
CA LYS A 116 -7.06 2.55 -5.51
C LYS A 116 -6.81 2.78 -4.03
N VAL A 117 -6.86 4.06 -3.64
CA VAL A 117 -6.73 4.51 -2.26
C VAL A 117 -8.09 4.91 -1.70
N TYR A 118 -8.37 4.51 -0.46
CA TYR A 118 -9.57 4.83 0.31
C TYR A 118 -9.18 5.50 1.61
N LEU A 119 -9.98 6.46 2.07
CA LEU A 119 -9.87 7.02 3.42
C LEU A 119 -10.78 6.22 4.36
N LEU A 120 -10.28 5.86 5.54
CA LEU A 120 -11.05 5.24 6.62
C LEU A 120 -11.68 6.30 7.53
#